data_AF-A0A845YVG4-F1
#
_entry.id   AF-A0A845YVG4-F1
#
_cell.length_a   1.000
_cell.length_b   1.000
_cell.length_c   1.000
_cell.angle_alpha   90.00
_cell.angle_beta   90.00
_cell.angle_gamma   90.00
#
_symmetry.space_group_name_H-M   'P 1'
#
loop_
_entity.id
_entity.type
_entity.pdbx_description
1 polymer ?
#
loop_
_entity_poly.entity_id
_entity_poly.type
_entity_poly.pdbx_seq_one_letter_code
_entity_poly.pdbx_strand_id
1 'polypeptide(L)'
;MKLGGVFFQPVVYGGVSLDDASNDFKFAAAVAEYGMILRDSEYKGEASFNEVLKLANESKGLDLEGYRSEFINMVESSQKLMEKK
;
A
#
# COMPACT_ATOMS: atom_id res chain seq x y z
N MET A 1 -41.88 32.64 -15.44
CA MET A 1 -41.64 31.33 -14.78
C MET A 1 -40.19 30.93 -15.06
N LYS A 2 -39.26 31.19 -14.12
CA LYS A 2 -37.86 30.74 -14.24
C LYS A 2 -37.77 29.35 -13.62
N LEU A 3 -37.54 28.33 -14.44
CA LEU A 3 -37.32 26.96 -13.98
C LEU A 3 -36.00 26.92 -13.20
N GLY A 4 -36.04 26.35 -12.00
CA GLY A 4 -34.91 26.28 -11.07
C GLY A 4 -33.75 25.48 -11.66
N GLY A 5 -32.56 26.08 -11.61
CA GLY A 5 -31.33 25.42 -12.04
C GLY A 5 -30.96 24.28 -11.11
N VAL A 6 -30.66 23.12 -11.68
CA VAL A 6 -30.07 22.00 -10.96
C VAL A 6 -28.64 22.39 -10.61
N PHE A 7 -28.34 22.51 -9.31
CA PHE A 7 -26.98 22.76 -8.83
C PHE A 7 -26.13 21.51 -9.08
N PHE A 8 -25.14 21.62 -9.97
CA PHE A 8 -24.11 20.62 -10.17
C PHE A 8 -22.91 21.02 -9.31
N GLN A 9 -22.75 20.37 -8.16
CA GLN A 9 -21.53 20.50 -7.36
C GLN A 9 -20.60 19.35 -7.75
N PRO A 10 -19.55 19.57 -8.56
CA PRO A 10 -18.59 18.50 -8.83
C PRO A 10 -17.92 18.11 -7.51
N VAL A 11 -17.93 16.83 -7.18
CA VAL A 11 -17.09 16.30 -6.10
C VAL A 11 -15.65 16.39 -6.59
N VAL A 12 -14.97 17.48 -6.25
CA VAL A 12 -13.54 17.64 -6.51
C VAL A 12 -12.82 16.76 -5.51
N TYR A 13 -12.49 15.53 -5.93
CA TYR A 13 -11.62 14.67 -5.15
C TYR A 13 -10.18 15.18 -5.33
N GLY A 14 -9.65 15.88 -4.33
CA GLY A 14 -8.22 16.16 -4.27
C GLY A 14 -7.52 14.83 -4.02
N GLY A 15 -6.95 14.23 -5.07
CA GLY A 15 -6.19 13.00 -4.93
C GLY A 15 -5.09 13.18 -3.88
N VAL A 16 -5.15 12.41 -2.81
CA VAL A 16 -4.10 12.37 -1.80
C VAL A 16 -2.98 11.51 -2.39
N SER A 17 -1.75 12.00 -2.33
CA SER A 17 -0.59 11.24 -2.79
C SER A 17 -0.45 9.96 -1.95
N LEU A 18 0.23 8.93 -2.47
CA LEU A 18 0.49 7.75 -1.67
C LEU A 18 1.31 8.09 -0.41
N ASP A 19 2.20 9.07 -0.51
CA ASP A 19 3.04 9.55 0.60
C ASP A 19 2.20 10.16 1.72
N ASP A 20 1.10 10.83 1.37
CA ASP A 20 0.16 11.45 2.31
C ASP A 20 -0.97 10.49 2.75
N ALA A 21 -0.98 9.25 2.24
CA ALA A 21 -1.99 8.27 2.60
C ALA A 21 -1.85 7.81 4.07
N SER A 22 -2.94 7.32 4.64
CA SER A 22 -2.92 6.82 6.02
C SER A 22 -1.99 5.62 6.17
N ASN A 23 -1.46 5.43 7.37
CA ASN A 23 -0.65 4.25 7.71
C ASN A 23 -1.40 2.95 7.39
N ASP A 24 -2.71 2.88 7.59
CA ASP A 24 -3.49 1.67 7.28
C ASP A 24 -3.53 1.40 5.77
N PHE A 25 -3.68 2.45 4.96
CA PHE A 25 -3.69 2.31 3.51
C PHE A 25 -2.34 1.87 2.98
N LYS A 26 -1.24 2.51 3.43
CA LYS A 26 0.13 2.11 3.07
C LYS A 26 0.42 0.66 3.46
N PHE A 27 -0.01 0.25 4.66
CA PHE A 27 0.16 -1.13 5.11
C PHE A 27 -0.62 -2.13 4.26
N ALA A 28 -1.90 -1.84 3.97
CA ALA A 28 -2.72 -2.70 3.11
C ALA A 28 -2.13 -2.82 1.70
N ALA A 29 -1.61 -1.71 1.14
CA ALA A 29 -0.91 -1.71 -0.13
C ALA A 29 0.34 -2.61 -0.09
N ALA A 30 1.17 -2.51 0.95
CA ALA A 30 2.34 -3.38 1.14
C ALA A 30 1.96 -4.87 1.20
N VAL A 31 0.90 -5.22 1.95
CA VAL A 31 0.41 -6.61 2.05
C VAL A 31 -0.08 -7.13 0.70
N ALA A 32 -0.84 -6.32 -0.04
CA ALA A 32 -1.34 -6.69 -1.35
C ALA A 32 -0.20 -6.91 -2.35
N GLU A 33 0.75 -5.97 -2.42
CA GLU A 33 1.91 -6.06 -3.30
C GLU A 33 2.79 -7.27 -2.97
N TYR A 34 3.04 -7.54 -1.69
CA TYR A 34 3.75 -8.73 -1.25
C TYR A 34 3.07 -10.03 -1.74
N GLY A 35 1.73 -10.10 -1.63
CA GLY A 35 0.96 -11.22 -2.17
C GLY A 35 1.11 -11.39 -3.68
N MET A 36 1.18 -10.30 -4.43
CA MET A 36 1.41 -10.36 -5.88
C MET A 36 2.80 -10.91 -6.23
N ILE A 37 3.84 -10.51 -5.48
CA ILE A 37 5.21 -11.00 -5.67
C ILE A 37 5.29 -12.50 -5.39
N LEU A 38 4.79 -12.94 -4.22
CA LEU A 38 4.86 -14.34 -3.79
C LEU A 38 4.15 -15.30 -4.75
N ARG A 39 3.05 -14.83 -5.35
CA ARG A 39 2.26 -15.63 -6.30
C ARG A 39 2.80 -15.59 -7.72
N ASP A 40 3.88 -14.85 -7.96
CA ASP A 40 4.35 -14.55 -9.31
C ASP A 40 3.20 -14.06 -10.22
N SER A 41 2.39 -13.13 -9.70
CA SER A 41 1.15 -12.71 -10.33
C SER A 41 1.40 -12.06 -11.71
N GLU A 42 0.56 -12.38 -12.70
CA GLU A 42 0.57 -11.70 -14.01
C GLU A 42 0.29 -10.19 -13.89
N TYR A 43 -0.36 -9.76 -12.80
CA TYR A 43 -0.68 -8.37 -12.50
C TYR A 43 0.35 -7.67 -11.60
N LYS A 44 1.46 -8.34 -11.26
CA LYS A 44 2.44 -7.76 -10.32
C LYS A 44 3.13 -6.50 -10.88
N GLY A 45 3.16 -6.30 -12.19
CA GLY A 45 3.80 -5.13 -12.80
C GLY A 45 5.24 -4.96 -12.34
N GLU A 46 5.54 -3.79 -11.79
CA GLU A 46 6.86 -3.42 -11.23
C GLU A 46 7.00 -3.73 -9.73
N ALA A 47 6.09 -4.53 -9.17
CA ALA A 47 6.11 -4.87 -7.75
C ALA A 47 7.46 -5.46 -7.32
N SER A 48 7.98 -4.98 -6.20
CA SER A 48 9.29 -5.38 -5.71
C SER A 48 9.33 -5.48 -4.19
N PHE A 49 10.18 -6.37 -3.67
CA PHE A 49 10.40 -6.48 -2.22
C PHE A 49 10.82 -5.14 -1.59
N ASN A 50 11.58 -4.32 -2.33
CA ASN A 50 12.02 -3.01 -1.85
C ASN A 50 10.85 -2.04 -1.68
N GLU A 51 9.89 -2.01 -2.62
CA GLU A 51 8.71 -1.13 -2.50
C GLU A 51 7.77 -1.61 -1.39
N VAL A 52 7.57 -2.93 -1.26
CA VAL A 52 6.84 -3.52 -0.13
C VAL A 52 7.47 -3.09 1.20
N LEU A 53 8.79 -3.20 1.33
CA LEU A 53 9.50 -2.82 2.55
C LEU A 53 9.40 -1.32 2.83
N LYS A 54 9.48 -0.48 1.79
CA LYS A 54 9.30 0.97 1.93
C LYS A 54 7.91 1.29 2.49
N LEU A 55 6.85 0.80 1.85
CA LEU A 55 5.47 1.02 2.28
C LEU A 55 5.21 0.47 3.69
N ALA A 56 5.71 -0.73 3.99
CA ALA A 56 5.58 -1.34 5.30
C ALA A 56 6.26 -0.51 6.40
N ASN A 57 7.48 -0.04 6.15
CA ASN A 57 8.23 0.80 7.10
C ASN A 57 7.54 2.15 7.34
N GLU A 58 7.10 2.83 6.27
CA GLU A 58 6.35 4.09 6.38
C GLU A 58 5.03 3.91 7.15
N SER A 59 4.43 2.73 7.04
CA SER A 59 3.17 2.41 7.71
C SER A 59 3.32 1.96 9.16
N LYS A 60 4.53 1.75 9.69
CA LYS A 60 4.73 1.06 10.98
C LYS A 60 3.99 1.73 12.16
N GLY A 61 4.00 3.06 12.26
CA GLY A 61 3.32 3.78 13.34
C GLY A 61 3.82 3.37 14.74
N LEU A 62 2.91 3.38 15.73
CA LEU A 62 3.25 2.99 17.12
C LEU A 62 3.47 1.48 17.31
N ASP A 63 2.82 0.66 16.48
CA ASP A 63 2.97 -0.80 16.45
C ASP A 63 2.96 -1.49 17.83
N LEU A 64 1.98 -1.15 18.69
CA LEU A 64 1.95 -1.59 20.10
C LEU A 64 2.01 -3.12 20.28
N GLU A 65 1.40 -3.86 19.35
CA GLU A 65 1.36 -5.33 19.35
C GLU A 65 2.46 -5.96 18.46
N GLY A 66 3.27 -5.15 17.78
CA GLY A 66 4.40 -5.60 16.96
C GLY A 66 4.04 -6.22 15.60
N TYR A 67 2.77 -6.25 15.19
CA TYR A 67 2.34 -6.92 13.96
C TYR A 67 2.94 -6.33 12.69
N ARG A 68 3.13 -5.00 12.62
CA ARG A 68 3.71 -4.38 11.42
C ARG A 68 5.22 -4.63 11.36
N SER A 69 5.89 -4.61 12.51
CA SER A 69 7.29 -5.03 12.59
C SER A 69 7.48 -6.48 12.15
N GLU A 70 6.61 -7.38 12.58
CA GLU A 70 6.71 -8.79 12.21
C GLU A 70 6.44 -9.01 10.72
N PHE A 71 5.51 -8.26 10.14
CA PHE A 71 5.32 -8.25 8.69
C PHE A 71 6.60 -7.81 7.96
N ILE A 72 7.26 -6.73 8.39
CA ILE A 72 8.53 -6.26 7.81
C ILE A 72 9.60 -7.37 7.88
N ASN A 73 9.79 -7.99 9.05
CA ASN A 73 10.75 -9.08 9.24
C ASN A 73 10.47 -10.26 8.29
N MET A 74 9.20 -10.60 8.08
CA MET A 74 8.79 -11.67 7.17
C MET A 74 9.11 -11.33 5.71
N VAL A 75 8.87 -10.10 5.27
CA VAL A 75 9.18 -9.64 3.91
C VAL A 75 10.69 -9.67 3.67
N GLU A 76 11.51 -9.16 4.60
CA GLU A 76 12.98 -9.21 4.49
C GLU A 76 13.50 -10.66 4.39
N SER A 77 12.93 -11.55 5.20
CA SER A 77 13.31 -12.97 5.18
C SER A 77 12.97 -13.61 3.84
N SER A 78 11.80 -13.28 3.28
CA SER A 78 11.36 -13.78 1.98
C SER A 78 12.22 -13.26 0.84
N GLN A 79 12.59 -11.98 0.85
CA GLN A 79 13.53 -11.39 -0.11
C GLN A 79 14.85 -12.17 -0.12
N LYS A 80 15.46 -12.37 1.05
CA LYS A 80 16.74 -13.11 1.18
C LYS A 80 16.64 -14.55 0.68
N LEU A 81 15.49 -15.20 0.87
CA LEU A 81 15.25 -16.57 0.38
C LEU A 81 15.10 -16.61 -1.14
N MET A 82 14.46 -15.61 -1.74
CA MET A 82 14.25 -15.54 -3.18
C MET A 82 15.50 -15.09 -3.95
N GLU A 83 16.35 -14.26 -3.36
CA GLU A 83 17.65 -13.85 -3.94
C GLU A 83 18.69 -14.99 -3.98
N LYS A 84 18.52 -16.03 -3.15
CA LYS A 84 19.43 -17.18 -3.08
C LYS A 84 19.12 -18.31 -4.06
N LYS A 85 18.07 -18.16 -4.88
CA LYS A 85 17.75 -19.11 -5.96
C LYS A 85 18.55 -18.79 -7.21
#